data_AF-A0AAN9AFC7-F1
#
_entry.id   AF-A0AAN9AFC7-F1
#
_cell.length_a   1.000
_cell.length_b   1.000
_cell.length_c   1.000
_cell.angle_alpha   90.00
_cell.angle_beta   90.00
_cell.angle_gamma   90.00
#
_symmetry.space_group_name_H-M   'P 1'
#
loop_
_entity.id
_entity.type
_entity.pdbx_description
1 polymer ?
#
loop_
_entity_poly.entity_id
_entity_poly.type
_entity_poly.pdbx_seq_one_letter_code
_entity_poly.pdbx_strand_id
1 'polypeptide(L)'
;MSHEASCSSTPSKLRQFVCIEYPGLVNNVDNMLKTLGGVEKISEVYCEDNRRMELRFRPNDVYCKPTCGERHNSTALLLRVVRRRKKKKKPEG
;
A
#
# COMPACT_ATOMS: atom_id res chain seq x y z
N MET A 1 43.38 -25.41 2.56
CA MET A 1 42.60 -26.62 2.87
C MET A 1 41.15 -26.29 2.61
N SER A 2 40.63 -26.91 1.56
CA SER A 2 39.32 -26.70 0.94
C SER A 2 38.17 -27.00 1.90
N HIS A 3 37.01 -26.36 1.70
CA HIS A 3 35.74 -27.04 1.37
C HIS A 3 34.72 -26.01 0.87
N GLU A 4 34.15 -26.28 -0.30
CA GLU A 4 32.99 -25.61 -0.89
C GLU A 4 31.74 -25.68 0.00
N ALA A 5 30.87 -24.68 -0.12
CA ALA A 5 29.41 -24.86 -0.11
C ALA A 5 28.79 -23.64 -0.81
N SER A 6 28.35 -23.82 -2.05
CA SER A 6 26.98 -24.17 -2.44
C SER A 6 26.16 -22.92 -2.80
N CYS A 7 25.71 -22.90 -4.05
CA CYS A 7 24.76 -21.95 -4.59
C CYS A 7 23.49 -21.95 -3.72
N SER A 8 23.40 -21.02 -2.76
CA SER A 8 22.14 -20.73 -2.08
C SER A 8 21.44 -19.64 -2.87
N SER A 9 20.58 -20.05 -3.80
CA SER A 9 19.52 -19.17 -4.28
C SER A 9 18.64 -18.82 -3.07
N THR A 10 19.04 -17.80 -2.32
CA THR A 10 18.19 -17.20 -1.30
C THR A 10 16.88 -16.81 -1.98
N PRO A 11 15.70 -17.19 -1.45
CA PRO A 11 14.45 -16.71 -2.01
C PRO A 11 14.51 -15.19 -1.94
N SER A 12 14.57 -14.56 -3.12
CA SER A 12 14.64 -13.11 -3.29
C SER A 12 13.61 -12.45 -2.38
N LYS A 13 14.09 -11.65 -1.41
CA LYS A 13 13.29 -11.00 -0.36
C LYS A 13 12.02 -10.41 -0.98
N LEU A 14 10.86 -10.73 -0.41
CA LEU A 14 9.58 -10.15 -0.86
C LEU A 14 9.66 -8.62 -0.79
N ARG A 15 9.09 -7.94 -1.79
CA ARG A 15 8.96 -6.48 -1.76
C ARG A 15 8.10 -6.08 -0.56
N GLN A 16 8.60 -5.11 0.21
CA GLN A 16 7.89 -4.55 1.34
C GLN A 16 6.94 -3.45 0.86
N PHE A 17 5.73 -3.43 1.41
CA PHE A 17 4.70 -2.46 1.10
C PHE A 17 4.12 -1.88 2.38
N VAL A 18 3.54 -0.69 2.26
CA VAL A 18 2.76 -0.04 3.32
C VAL A 18 1.30 -0.02 2.87
N CYS A 19 0.40 -0.39 3.77
CA CYS A 19 -1.03 -0.28 3.56
C CYS A 19 -1.55 0.92 4.35
N ILE A 20 -2.34 1.78 3.72
CA ILE A 20 -3.06 2.87 4.37
C ILE A 20 -4.54 2.50 4.32
N GLU A 21 -5.14 2.25 5.48
CA GLU A 21 -6.57 2.00 5.60
C GLU A 21 -7.31 3.34 5.66
N TYR A 22 -7.92 3.74 4.55
CA TYR A 22 -8.60 5.02 4.44
C TYR A 22 -10.07 4.90 4.90
N PRO A 23 -10.54 5.67 5.89
CA PRO A 23 -11.89 5.59 6.43
C PRO A 23 -12.88 6.35 5.53
N GLY A 24 -13.11 5.84 4.32
CA GLY A 24 -14.07 6.41 3.37
C GLY A 24 -14.03 5.76 1.98
N LEU A 25 -15.03 6.07 1.16
CA LEU A 25 -15.06 5.63 -0.24
C LEU A 25 -14.15 6.53 -1.10
N VAL A 26 -13.15 5.92 -1.74
CA VAL A 26 -12.21 6.62 -2.61
C VAL A 26 -12.76 6.68 -4.04
N ASN A 27 -13.36 7.81 -4.40
CA ASN A 27 -13.82 8.07 -5.77
C ASN A 27 -12.72 8.70 -6.65
N ASN A 28 -11.76 9.39 -6.05
CA ASN A 28 -10.63 10.04 -6.73
C ASN A 28 -9.39 9.93 -5.83
N VAL A 29 -8.33 9.30 -6.36
CA VAL A 29 -7.09 9.02 -5.62
C VAL A 29 -6.33 10.30 -5.30
N ASP A 30 -6.28 11.27 -6.20
CA ASP A 30 -5.57 12.53 -5.98
C ASP A 30 -6.21 13.34 -4.84
N ASN A 31 -7.55 13.38 -4.80
CA ASN A 31 -8.27 14.04 -3.70
C ASN A 31 -8.05 13.30 -2.38
N MET A 32 -8.07 11.97 -2.38
CA MET A 32 -7.74 11.17 -1.19
C MET A 32 -6.31 11.49 -0.71
N LEU A 33 -5.33 11.52 -1.60
CA LEU A 33 -3.94 11.86 -1.24
C LEU A 33 -3.85 13.27 -0.63
N LYS A 34 -4.58 14.26 -1.18
CA LYS A 34 -4.65 15.61 -0.59
C LYS A 34 -5.16 15.62 0.85
N THR A 35 -6.15 14.78 1.19
CA THR A 35 -6.65 14.69 2.57
C THR A 35 -5.62 14.14 3.55
N LEU A 36 -4.62 13.39 3.06
CA LEU A 36 -3.50 12.85 3.84
C LEU A 36 -2.26 13.78 3.80
N GLY A 37 -2.40 15.00 3.27
CA GLY A 37 -1.28 15.95 3.12
C GLY A 37 -0.41 15.72 1.88
N GLY A 38 -0.81 14.84 0.97
CA GLY A 38 -0.08 14.51 -0.25
C GLY A 38 0.92 13.36 -0.09
N VAL A 39 1.50 12.94 -1.22
CA VAL A 39 2.45 11.81 -1.25
C VAL A 39 3.71 12.11 -0.43
N GLU A 40 4.20 13.34 -0.49
CA GLU A 40 5.37 13.79 0.28
C GLU A 40 5.15 13.61 1.78
N LYS A 41 3.97 13.99 2.29
CA LYS A 41 3.65 13.85 3.70
C LYS A 41 3.53 12.39 4.14
N ILE A 42 2.95 11.55 3.28
CA ILE A 42 2.87 10.11 3.50
C ILE A 42 4.29 9.51 3.58
N SER A 43 5.19 9.90 2.68
CA SER A 43 6.58 9.46 2.69
C SER A 43 7.33 9.89 3.95
N GLU A 44 7.16 11.14 4.40
CA GLU A 44 7.75 11.62 5.66
C GLU A 44 7.29 10.78 6.86
N VAL A 45 5.98 10.58 7.00
CA VAL A 45 5.40 9.80 8.12
C VAL A 45 5.86 8.34 8.06
N TYR A 46 6.08 7.79 6.87
CA TYR A 46 6.62 6.44 6.74
C TYR A 46 8.09 6.34 7.20
N CYS A 47 8.92 7.35 6.91
CA CYS A 47 10.32 7.40 7.29
C CYS A 47 10.54 7.63 8.81
N GLU A 48 9.58 8.26 9.49
CA GLU A 48 9.67 8.62 10.91
C GLU A 48 8.71 7.79 11.78
N ASP A 49 9.23 6.79 12.49
CA ASP A 49 8.39 5.84 13.25
C ASP A 49 7.53 6.48 14.36
N ASN A 50 7.91 7.64 14.89
CA ASN A 50 7.15 8.33 15.94
C ASN A 50 6.06 9.28 15.41
N ARG A 51 5.92 9.43 14.08
CA ARG A 51 4.90 10.32 13.50
C ARG A 51 3.62 9.55 13.21
N ARG A 52 2.50 10.16 13.58
CA ARG A 52 1.17 9.65 13.27
C ARG A 52 0.72 10.19 11.92
N MET A 53 0.00 9.37 11.16
CA MET A 53 -0.55 9.79 9.87
C MET A 53 -1.79 10.65 10.12
N GLU A 54 -1.78 11.91 9.67
CA GLU A 54 -2.95 12.78 9.79
C GLU A 54 -3.86 12.65 8.56
N LEU A 55 -5.15 12.57 8.82
CA LEU A 55 -6.22 12.66 7.84
C LEU A 55 -7.06 13.91 8.11
N ARG A 56 -7.22 14.75 7.09
CA ARG A 56 -8.11 15.92 7.09
C ARG A 56 -9.14 15.76 5.99
N PHE A 57 -10.36 15.35 6.37
CA PHE A 57 -11.48 15.18 5.43
C PHE A 57 -11.79 16.44 4.63
N ARG A 58 -11.55 17.62 5.22
CA ARG A 58 -11.76 18.93 4.59
C ARG A 58 -10.44 19.71 4.65
N PRO A 59 -9.49 19.44 3.74
CA PRO A 59 -8.15 20.03 3.81
C PRO A 59 -8.13 21.55 3.64
N ASN A 60 -9.16 22.12 2.99
CA ASN A 60 -9.31 23.56 2.80
C ASN A 60 -10.00 24.28 3.98
N ASP A 61 -10.53 23.53 4.96
CA ASP A 61 -11.18 24.11 6.14
C ASP A 61 -10.23 24.12 7.34
N VAL A 62 -9.83 25.31 7.77
CA VAL A 62 -8.94 25.55 8.92
C VAL A 62 -9.50 25.04 10.24
N TYR A 63 -10.83 24.91 10.37
CA TYR A 63 -11.49 24.39 11.57
C TYR A 63 -11.61 22.87 11.57
N CYS A 64 -11.26 22.19 10.48
CA CYS A 64 -11.31 20.74 10.40
C CYS A 64 -10.26 20.14 11.33
N LYS A 65 -10.71 19.48 12.40
CA LYS A 65 -9.84 18.71 13.28
C LYS A 65 -9.30 17.49 12.54
N PRO A 66 -7.99 17.21 12.61
CA PRO A 66 -7.41 16.04 11.97
C PRO A 66 -7.80 14.77 12.73
N THR A 67 -7.90 13.66 12.01
CA THR A 67 -7.95 12.31 12.56
C THR A 67 -6.58 11.67 12.42
N CYS A 68 -6.07 11.03 13.46
CA CYS A 68 -4.75 10.40 13.42
C CYS A 68 -4.88 8.89 13.23
N GLY A 69 -4.27 8.38 12.16
CA GLY A 69 -4.04 6.96 11.95
C GLY A 69 -2.83 6.47 12.74
N GLU A 70 -2.93 5.25 13.24
CA GLU A 70 -1.89 4.59 14.03
C GLU A 70 -1.14 3.59 13.16
N ARG A 71 0.18 3.45 13.40
CA ARG A 71 1.00 2.47 12.69
C ARG A 71 0.94 1.14 13.44
N HIS A 72 0.60 0.08 12.71
CA HIS A 72 0.61 -1.27 13.24
C HIS A 72 1.41 -2.19 12.34
N ASN A 73 2.24 -3.05 12.95
CA ASN A 73 2.95 -4.09 12.22
C ASN A 73 1.93 -5.16 11.79
N SER A 74 1.98 -5.55 10.53
CA SER A 74 1.11 -6.58 9.95
C SER A 74 1.92 -7.55 9.11
N THR A 75 1.49 -8.80 9.10
CA THR A 75 2.04 -9.88 8.24
C THR A 75 1.23 -10.06 6.96
N ALA A 76 0.40 -9.08 6.59
CA ALA A 76 -0.42 -9.11 5.39
C ALA A 76 0.42 -9.19 4.09
N LEU A 77 -0.16 -9.82 3.07
CA LEU A 77 0.47 -10.01 1.76
C LEU A 77 -0.38 -9.35 0.66
N LEU A 78 0.27 -8.59 -0.22
CA LEU A 78 -0.35 -8.06 -1.42
C LEU A 78 -0.20 -9.07 -2.58
N LEU A 79 -1.29 -9.72 -2.96
CA LEU A 79 -1.31 -10.76 -3.99
C LEU A 79 -1.95 -10.25 -5.29
N ARG A 80 -1.22 -10.33 -6.41
CA ARG A 80 -1.77 -10.10 -7.75
C ARG A 80 -2.34 -11.40 -8.33
N VAL A 81 -3.66 -11.58 -8.26
CA VAL A 81 -4.36 -12.75 -8.80
C VAL A 81 -4.80 -12.51 -10.24
N VAL A 82 -4.40 -13.39 -11.17
CA VAL A 82 -4.77 -13.30 -12.59
C VAL A 82 -5.68 -14.47 -12.95
N ARG A 83 -6.92 -14.18 -13.39
CA ARG A 83 -7.88 -15.21 -13.84
C ARG A 83 -7.78 -15.41 -15.36
N ARG A 84 -7.40 -16.61 -15.79
CA ARG A 84 -7.42 -16.99 -17.22
C ARG A 84 -8.85 -17.37 -17.62
N ARG A 85 -9.42 -16.71 -18.63
CA ARG A 85 -10.72 -17.09 -19.23
C ARG A 85 -10.48 -18.05 -20.40
N LYS A 86 -11.16 -19.21 -20.42
CA LYS A 86 -11.19 -20.09 -21.60
C LYS A 86 -11.96 -19.37 -22.71
N LYS A 87 -11.41 -19.31 -23.93
CA LYS A 87 -12.16 -18.86 -25.11
C LYS A 87 -13.37 -19.78 -25.28
N LYS A 88 -14.59 -19.22 -25.30
CA LYS A 88 -15.77 -19.97 -25.73
C LYS A 88 -15.51 -20.41 -27.18
N LYS A 89 -15.57 -21.71 -27.47
CA LYS A 89 -15.63 -22.17 -28.86
C LYS A 89 -16.90 -21.55 -29.47
N LYS A 90 -16.79 -20.86 -30.60
CA LYS A 90 -17.98 -20.49 -31.37
C LYS A 90 -18.72 -21.79 -31.69
N PRO A 91 -20.06 -21.84 -31.58
CA PRO A 91 -20.79 -22.95 -32.16
C PRO A 91 -20.51 -22.91 -33.66
N GLU A 92 -19.88 -23.97 -34.17
CA GLU A 92 -19.78 -24.21 -35.60
C GLU A 92 -21.20 -24.51 -36.07
N GLY A 93 -21.71 -23.65 -36.95
CA GLY A 93 -22.99 -23.84 -37.63
C GLY A 93 -22.83 -24.75 -38.83
#